data_AF-A0A8S3I7A8-F1
#
_entry.id   AF-A0A8S3I7A8-F1
#
_cell.length_a   1.000
_cell.length_b   1.000
_cell.length_c   1.000
_cell.angle_alpha   90.00
_cell.angle_beta   90.00
_cell.angle_gamma   90.00
#
_symmetry.space_group_name_H-M   'P 1'
#
loop_
_entity.id
_entity.type
_entity.pdbx_description
1 polymer ?
#
loop_
_entity_poly.entity_id
_entity_poly.type
_entity_poly.pdbx_seq_one_letter_code
_entity_poly.pdbx_strand_id
1 'polypeptide(L)'
;MLKDSSSSDDNIADVDMSDAADGSADSDNINEAEGAEGAEGDHSTCDQDDDESGDQHAIVDNWSNDVETDLNPIEELILIMNLLKKCRTIATIVKKSSVIAAFVRKEQLLLKTKKMIRIDCKTRWNSTFLLIEATIECKQVLMKLFSEKRSFNLRSEQVNRLITVELNNDEWDFLSSLRFVLNPFYHATKLMSGKNYPSIGL
;
A
#
# COMPACT_ATOMS: atom_id res chain seq x y z
N MET A 1 6.89 -52.01 -44.50
CA MET A 1 5.79 -52.98 -44.68
C MET A 1 5.33 -53.34 -43.29
N LEU A 2 4.11 -53.15 -42.77
CA LEU A 2 2.76 -52.74 -43.19
C LEU A 2 2.12 -52.14 -41.89
N LYS A 3 1.61 -50.89 -41.88
CA LYS A 3 0.18 -50.47 -41.88
C LYS A 3 -0.75 -51.15 -40.84
N ASP A 4 -1.36 -50.32 -39.98
CA ASP A 4 -2.80 -50.13 -39.66
C ASP A 4 -2.89 -49.18 -38.42
N SER A 5 -3.53 -47.99 -38.35
CA SER A 5 -4.82 -47.38 -38.78
C SER A 5 -6.04 -47.65 -37.87
N SER A 6 -6.39 -46.67 -37.01
CA SER A 6 -7.75 -46.17 -36.62
C SER A 6 -7.55 -45.18 -35.45
N SER A 7 -7.88 -43.88 -35.44
CA SER A 7 -9.06 -43.09 -35.85
C SER A 7 -10.36 -43.51 -35.15
N SER A 8 -10.80 -42.68 -34.19
CA SER A 8 -12.21 -42.36 -33.92
C SER A 8 -12.29 -41.12 -33.02
N ASP A 9 -12.96 -40.11 -33.57
CA ASP A 9 -13.49 -38.90 -32.94
C ASP A 9 -14.52 -39.22 -31.84
N ASP A 10 -14.78 -38.28 -30.93
CA ASP A 10 -16.14 -37.81 -30.69
C ASP A 10 -16.20 -36.50 -29.87
N ASN A 11 -17.02 -35.58 -30.42
CA ASN A 11 -17.45 -34.28 -29.91
C ASN A 11 -18.35 -34.39 -28.66
N ILE A 12 -18.40 -33.33 -27.86
CA ILE A 12 -19.56 -32.82 -27.07
C ILE A 12 -19.04 -31.60 -26.28
N ALA A 13 -19.71 -30.46 -26.12
CA ALA A 13 -20.76 -29.74 -26.81
C ALA A 13 -20.74 -28.36 -26.14
N ASP A 14 -20.87 -27.30 -26.93
CA ASP A 14 -21.17 -25.95 -26.47
C ASP A 14 -22.50 -25.94 -25.70
N VAL A 15 -22.54 -25.23 -24.56
CA VAL A 15 -23.79 -24.68 -24.04
C VAL A 15 -23.51 -23.21 -23.71
N ASP A 16 -23.78 -22.40 -24.72
CA ASP A 16 -24.14 -21.00 -24.60
C ASP A 16 -25.57 -20.94 -24.04
N MET A 17 -25.80 -20.13 -23.01
CA MET A 17 -27.14 -19.85 -22.51
C MET A 17 -27.21 -18.38 -22.10
N SER A 18 -27.96 -17.64 -22.89
CA SER A 18 -28.22 -16.22 -22.80
C SER A 18 -29.32 -15.87 -21.79
N ASP A 19 -29.41 -14.56 -21.53
CA ASP A 19 -30.60 -13.75 -21.21
C ASP A 19 -31.20 -13.71 -19.80
N ALA A 20 -31.16 -12.51 -19.21
CA ALA A 20 -32.31 -11.69 -18.79
C ALA A 20 -31.77 -10.37 -18.16
N ALA A 21 -31.96 -9.19 -18.77
CA ALA A 21 -33.11 -8.29 -18.63
C ALA A 21 -33.32 -7.83 -17.16
N ASP A 22 -32.99 -6.58 -16.84
CA ASP A 22 -33.86 -5.38 -16.91
C ASP A 22 -34.62 -5.15 -15.58
N GLY A 23 -34.69 -3.89 -15.14
CA GLY A 23 -35.31 -3.53 -13.86
C GLY A 23 -34.85 -2.20 -13.26
N SER A 24 -35.00 -1.13 -14.03
CA SER A 24 -35.12 0.24 -13.51
C SER A 24 -36.45 0.41 -12.76
N ALA A 25 -36.44 0.98 -11.57
CA ALA A 25 -37.61 1.64 -10.99
C ALA A 25 -37.19 2.65 -9.90
N ASP A 26 -37.53 3.91 -10.16
CA ASP A 26 -37.57 5.04 -9.26
C ASP A 26 -38.45 4.81 -8.02
N SER A 27 -38.14 5.53 -6.94
CA SER A 27 -39.18 6.23 -6.18
C SER A 27 -38.56 7.28 -5.25
N ASP A 28 -38.78 8.54 -5.60
CA ASP A 28 -38.77 9.70 -4.72
C ASP A 28 -39.71 9.50 -3.51
N ASN A 29 -39.33 9.98 -2.32
CA ASN A 29 -40.28 10.64 -1.42
C ASN A 29 -39.59 11.52 -0.35
N ILE A 30 -39.54 12.81 -0.66
CA ILE A 30 -39.99 13.99 0.14
C ILE A 30 -40.26 13.77 1.64
N ASN A 31 -39.64 14.60 2.48
CA ASN A 31 -40.35 15.29 3.56
C ASN A 31 -39.64 16.61 3.94
N GLU A 32 -40.37 17.69 3.68
CA GLU A 32 -40.15 19.06 4.14
C GLU A 32 -40.44 19.18 5.64
N ALA A 33 -39.75 20.11 6.31
CA ALA A 33 -40.25 20.77 7.51
C ALA A 33 -39.66 22.19 7.59
N GLU A 34 -40.57 23.16 7.52
CA GLU A 34 -40.35 24.60 7.57
C GLU A 34 -40.23 25.16 9.01
N GLY A 35 -39.72 26.40 9.09
CA GLY A 35 -40.11 27.42 10.07
C GLY A 35 -39.16 27.59 11.28
N ALA A 36 -38.95 28.78 11.84
CA ALA A 36 -39.32 30.14 11.49
C ALA A 36 -38.51 31.10 12.42
N GLU A 37 -38.04 32.20 11.86
CA GLU A 37 -38.06 33.60 12.34
C GLU A 37 -37.89 34.02 13.83
N GLY A 38 -37.17 35.15 13.97
CA GLY A 38 -37.26 36.11 15.09
C GLY A 38 -35.88 36.44 15.69
N ALA A 39 -35.51 37.67 16.02
CA ALA A 39 -36.03 39.01 15.84
C ALA A 39 -34.89 40.00 16.18
N GLU A 40 -35.02 41.23 15.71
CA GLU A 40 -34.11 42.36 15.88
C GLU A 40 -33.94 42.81 17.33
N GLY A 41 -32.78 43.43 17.63
CA GLY A 41 -32.48 44.09 18.91
C GLY A 41 -31.37 45.12 18.75
N ASP A 42 -31.78 46.35 18.57
CA ASP A 42 -31.03 47.60 18.44
C ASP A 42 -30.33 48.03 19.75
N HIS A 43 -29.37 48.96 19.60
CA HIS A 43 -28.90 49.95 20.56
C HIS A 43 -27.77 49.59 21.54
N SER A 44 -26.56 50.13 21.29
CA SER A 44 -26.02 51.28 22.06
C SER A 44 -24.56 51.55 21.69
N THR A 45 -24.29 52.76 21.23
CA THR A 45 -22.97 53.39 21.11
C THR A 45 -22.38 53.71 22.48
N CYS A 46 -21.09 53.46 22.69
CA CYS A 46 -20.25 54.26 23.57
C CYS A 46 -18.78 54.18 23.09
N ASP A 47 -18.28 55.33 22.65
CA ASP A 47 -16.86 55.62 22.48
C ASP A 47 -16.11 55.44 23.81
N GLN A 48 -14.88 54.94 23.75
CA GLN A 48 -13.72 55.47 24.49
C GLN A 48 -12.42 54.69 24.16
N ASP A 49 -11.51 55.41 23.52
CA ASP A 49 -10.10 55.62 23.84
C ASP A 49 -9.17 54.41 24.10
N ASP A 50 -8.21 54.28 23.17
CA ASP A 50 -6.76 54.13 23.41
C ASP A 50 -6.29 53.30 24.61
N ASP A 51 -5.86 52.06 24.35
CA ASP A 51 -4.54 51.63 24.83
C ASP A 51 -4.00 50.49 23.96
N GLU A 52 -3.04 50.83 23.08
CA GLU A 52 -2.13 49.90 22.44
C GLU A 52 -1.28 49.20 23.52
N SER A 53 -1.80 48.11 24.08
CA SER A 53 -0.96 47.08 24.67
C SER A 53 -0.84 45.96 23.65
N GLY A 54 0.24 46.02 22.87
CA GLY A 54 0.65 44.97 21.95
C GLY A 54 0.90 43.69 22.73
N ASP A 55 -0.15 42.88 22.87
CA ASP A 55 -0.09 41.53 23.41
C ASP A 55 0.55 40.65 22.35
N GLN A 56 1.88 40.72 22.30
CA GLN A 56 2.70 39.76 21.60
C GLN A 56 2.49 38.43 22.33
N HIS A 57 1.44 37.70 21.95
CA HIS A 57 1.46 36.25 22.01
C HIS A 57 2.61 35.79 21.11
N ALA A 58 3.83 35.92 21.63
CA ALA A 58 4.98 35.22 21.13
C ALA A 58 4.58 33.75 21.21
N ILE A 59 4.29 33.17 20.05
CA ILE A 59 4.26 31.73 19.89
C ILE A 59 5.70 31.32 20.17
N VAL A 60 6.00 31.06 21.44
CA VAL A 60 7.28 30.50 21.83
C VAL A 60 7.22 29.09 21.29
N ASP A 61 7.97 28.82 20.23
CA ASP A 61 8.19 27.47 19.72
C ASP A 61 8.81 26.63 20.84
N ASN A 62 7.96 26.06 21.69
CA ASN A 62 8.31 25.17 22.79
C ASN A 62 8.71 23.77 22.27
N TRP A 63 9.26 23.71 21.06
CA TRP A 63 9.81 22.50 20.42
C TRP A 63 11.24 22.20 20.89
N SER A 64 11.75 22.93 21.86
CA SER A 64 12.98 22.61 22.54
C SER A 64 12.66 22.37 24.00
N ASN A 65 12.39 21.11 24.36
CA ASN A 65 12.83 20.51 25.61
C ASN A 65 12.62 18.98 25.56
N ASP A 66 13.74 18.29 25.69
CA ASP A 66 13.92 17.02 26.38
C ASP A 66 13.20 15.78 25.82
N VAL A 67 13.56 15.42 24.59
CA VAL A 67 13.75 14.00 24.29
C VAL A 67 15.25 13.77 24.25
N GLU A 68 15.82 13.23 25.33
CA GLU A 68 17.08 12.50 25.24
C GLU A 68 16.84 11.33 24.27
N THR A 69 17.03 11.57 22.98
CA THR A 69 17.07 10.51 22.00
C THR A 69 18.44 9.86 22.13
N ASP A 70 18.50 8.70 22.78
CA ASP A 70 19.62 7.74 22.69
C ASP A 70 19.81 7.18 21.26
N LEU A 71 19.22 7.82 20.25
CA LEU A 71 19.11 7.36 18.88
C LEU A 71 19.83 8.35 17.98
N ASN A 72 20.91 7.90 17.33
CA ASN A 72 21.54 8.64 16.26
C ASN A 72 20.61 8.59 15.03
N PRO A 73 19.91 9.68 14.67
CA PRO A 73 18.87 9.63 13.63
C PRO A 73 19.43 9.22 12.25
N ILE A 74 20.73 9.40 12.05
CA ILE A 74 21.44 9.02 10.84
C ILE A 74 21.53 7.49 10.70
N GLU A 75 21.76 6.76 11.80
CA GLU A 75 21.90 5.31 11.77
C GLU A 75 20.58 4.61 11.45
N GLU A 76 19.48 5.08 12.05
CA GLU A 76 18.13 4.57 11.76
C GLU A 76 17.72 4.82 10.30
N LEU A 77 18.05 6.00 9.76
CA LEU A 77 17.79 6.31 8.36
C LEU A 77 18.58 5.38 7.45
N ILE A 78 19.85 5.10 7.76
CA ILE A 78 20.68 4.15 7.00
C ILE A 78 20.07 2.75 7.04
N LEU A 79 19.56 2.31 8.20
CA LEU A 79 18.89 1.02 8.35
C LEU A 79 17.65 0.92 7.45
N ILE A 80 16.76 1.93 7.50
CA ILE A 80 15.56 2.00 6.65
C ILE A 80 15.96 1.95 5.17
N MET A 81 16.96 2.76 4.77
CA MET A 81 17.42 2.79 3.39
C MET A 81 17.93 1.43 2.92
N ASN A 82 18.70 0.72 3.75
CA ASN A 82 19.23 -0.61 3.42
C ASN A 82 18.13 -1.67 3.33
N LEU A 83 17.18 -1.64 4.27
CA LEU A 83 16.04 -2.54 4.27
C LEU A 83 15.16 -2.35 3.01
N LEU A 84 14.89 -1.09 2.63
CA LEU A 84 14.14 -0.81 1.40
C LEU A 84 14.94 -1.22 0.14
N LYS A 85 16.27 -1.06 0.13
CA LYS A 85 17.12 -1.57 -0.96
C LYS A 85 17.00 -3.10 -1.10
N LYS A 86 16.97 -3.85 0.01
CA LYS A 86 16.73 -5.31 -0.01
C LYS A 86 15.38 -5.62 -0.63
N CYS A 87 14.30 -5.00 -0.16
CA CYS A 87 12.93 -5.19 -0.70
C CYS A 87 12.86 -4.94 -2.21
N ARG A 88 13.45 -3.83 -2.68
CA ARG A 88 13.53 -3.51 -4.13
C ARG A 88 14.32 -4.53 -4.91
N THR A 89 15.40 -5.04 -4.32
CA THR A 89 16.24 -6.04 -4.98
C THR A 89 15.53 -7.37 -5.07
N ILE A 90 14.80 -7.79 -4.03
CA ILE A 90 13.91 -8.96 -4.05
C ILE A 90 12.88 -8.81 -5.17
N ALA A 91 12.13 -7.70 -5.20
CA ALA A 91 11.14 -7.41 -6.24
C ALA A 91 11.75 -7.50 -7.65
N THR A 92 12.97 -6.99 -7.81
CA THR A 92 13.71 -7.03 -9.07
C THR A 92 14.14 -8.45 -9.45
N ILE A 93 14.62 -9.26 -8.50
CA ILE A 93 15.02 -10.65 -8.74
C ILE A 93 13.80 -11.48 -9.15
N VAL A 94 12.70 -11.37 -8.40
CA VAL A 94 11.45 -12.09 -8.68
C VAL A 94 10.91 -11.69 -10.06
N LYS A 95 10.95 -10.40 -10.42
CA LYS A 95 10.45 -9.94 -11.71
C LYS A 95 11.33 -10.36 -12.90
N LYS A 96 12.66 -10.34 -12.74
CA LYS A 96 13.60 -10.57 -13.85
C LYS A 96 13.94 -12.04 -14.10
N SER A 97 13.81 -12.90 -13.09
CA SER A 97 14.11 -14.33 -13.24
C SER A 97 12.83 -15.11 -13.50
N SER A 98 12.69 -15.71 -14.68
CA SER A 98 11.53 -16.55 -15.04
C SER A 98 11.39 -17.75 -14.11
N VAL A 99 12.51 -18.38 -13.71
CA VAL A 99 12.57 -19.52 -12.79
C VAL A 99 12.04 -19.13 -11.42
N ILE A 100 12.54 -18.03 -10.85
CA ILE A 100 12.11 -17.55 -9.52
C ILE A 100 10.66 -17.06 -9.59
N ALA A 101 10.28 -16.36 -10.65
CA ALA A 101 8.89 -15.93 -10.85
C ALA A 101 7.94 -17.12 -10.90
N ALA A 102 8.31 -18.20 -11.59
CA ALA A 102 7.51 -19.43 -11.66
C ALA A 102 7.39 -20.10 -10.27
N PHE A 103 8.50 -20.19 -9.53
CA PHE A 103 8.49 -20.69 -8.15
C PHE A 103 7.58 -19.86 -7.24
N VAL A 104 7.75 -18.53 -7.24
CA VAL A 104 6.94 -17.62 -6.40
C VAL A 104 5.46 -17.76 -6.74
N ARG A 105 5.08 -17.82 -8.03
CA ARG A 105 3.68 -18.02 -8.43
C ARG A 105 3.13 -19.38 -7.95
N LYS A 106 3.92 -20.45 -8.09
CA LYS A 106 3.53 -21.78 -7.62
C LYS A 106 3.27 -21.76 -6.11
N GLU A 107 4.20 -21.22 -5.33
CA GLU A 107 4.06 -21.15 -3.88
C GLU A 107 2.93 -20.21 -3.44
N GLN A 108 2.69 -19.11 -4.15
CA GLN A 108 1.55 -18.22 -3.91
C GLN A 108 0.21 -18.93 -4.09
N LEU A 109 0.09 -19.81 -5.10
CA LEU A 109 -1.12 -20.62 -5.30
C LEU A 109 -1.32 -21.62 -4.16
N LEU A 110 -0.24 -22.28 -3.71
CA LEU A 110 -0.30 -23.24 -2.60
C LEU A 110 -0.67 -22.57 -1.27
N LEU A 111 -0.14 -21.37 -1.02
CA LEU A 111 -0.38 -20.61 0.21
C LEU A 111 -1.60 -19.66 0.11
N LYS A 112 -2.31 -19.66 -1.02
CA LYS A 112 -3.47 -18.80 -1.30
C LYS A 112 -3.18 -17.30 -1.13
N THR A 113 -1.94 -16.88 -1.37
CA THR A 113 -1.51 -15.47 -1.31
C THR A 113 -1.79 -14.79 -2.66
N LYS A 114 -2.58 -13.71 -2.66
CA LYS A 114 -2.94 -13.01 -3.91
C LYS A 114 -2.00 -11.86 -4.28
N LYS A 115 -1.27 -11.27 -3.32
CA LYS A 115 -0.38 -10.15 -3.62
C LYS A 115 0.90 -10.61 -4.28
N MET A 116 1.26 -9.89 -5.34
CA MET A 116 2.54 -10.01 -6.03
C MET A 116 3.43 -8.84 -5.66
N ILE A 117 4.70 -9.11 -5.37
CA ILE A 117 5.70 -8.07 -5.11
C ILE A 117 5.89 -7.23 -6.38
N ARG A 118 5.68 -5.92 -6.26
CA ARG A 118 5.86 -4.94 -7.35
C ARG A 118 7.04 -4.04 -7.04
N ILE A 119 7.72 -3.58 -8.09
CA ILE A 119 8.78 -2.58 -7.96
C ILE A 119 8.13 -1.22 -7.67
N ASP A 120 8.65 -0.49 -6.68
CA ASP A 120 8.19 0.84 -6.32
C ASP A 120 8.69 1.92 -7.30
N CYS A 121 7.99 3.05 -7.30
CA CYS A 121 8.43 4.29 -7.93
C CYS A 121 9.17 5.12 -6.87
N LYS A 122 10.48 5.27 -7.05
CA LYS A 122 11.38 5.92 -6.08
C LYS A 122 10.92 7.32 -5.62
N THR A 123 10.22 8.05 -6.47
CA THR A 123 9.73 9.42 -6.20
C THR A 123 8.32 9.46 -5.62
N ARG A 124 7.61 8.32 -5.51
CA ARG A 124 6.24 8.25 -4.98
C ARG A 124 6.19 7.31 -3.79
N TRP A 125 6.23 7.86 -2.60
CA TRP A 125 6.26 7.10 -1.35
C TRP A 125 5.10 6.08 -1.21
N ASN A 126 3.91 6.38 -1.74
CA ASN A 126 2.77 5.44 -1.78
C ASN A 126 3.13 4.09 -2.42
N SER A 127 3.95 4.10 -3.46
CA SER A 127 4.41 2.88 -4.11
C SER A 127 5.44 2.12 -3.27
N THR A 128 6.24 2.83 -2.45
CA THR A 128 7.12 2.23 -1.45
C THR A 128 6.30 1.50 -0.38
N PHE A 129 5.23 2.12 0.12
CA PHE A 129 4.29 1.47 1.04
C PHE A 129 3.73 0.17 0.47
N LEU A 130 3.25 0.20 -0.79
CA LEU A 130 2.74 -0.99 -1.47
C LEU A 130 3.80 -2.09 -1.66
N LEU A 131 5.06 -1.72 -1.91
CA LEU A 131 6.18 -2.67 -1.96
C LEU A 131 6.40 -3.35 -0.59
N ILE A 132 6.43 -2.56 0.49
CA ILE A 132 6.59 -3.08 1.86
C ILE A 132 5.44 -4.05 2.18
N GLU A 133 4.20 -3.61 1.96
CA GLU A 133 3.02 -4.40 2.24
C GLU A 133 3.00 -5.72 1.46
N ALA A 134 3.29 -5.69 0.16
CA ALA A 134 3.37 -6.90 -0.65
C ALA A 134 4.53 -7.82 -0.22
N THR A 135 5.65 -7.27 0.25
CA THR A 135 6.80 -8.04 0.74
C THR A 135 6.43 -8.81 2.01
N ILE A 136 5.75 -8.15 2.96
CA ILE A 136 5.25 -8.77 4.20
C ILE A 136 4.23 -9.86 3.90
N GLU A 137 3.26 -9.61 3.02
CA GLU A 137 2.26 -10.62 2.65
C GLU A 137 2.89 -11.83 1.94
N CYS A 138 4.00 -11.63 1.23
CA CYS A 138 4.77 -12.70 0.61
C CYS A 138 5.80 -13.35 1.54
N LYS A 139 5.86 -13.01 2.85
CA LYS A 139 6.89 -13.49 3.79
C LYS A 139 7.09 -15.00 3.72
N GLN A 140 6.01 -15.78 3.81
CA GLN A 140 6.09 -17.26 3.77
C GLN A 140 6.66 -17.80 2.46
N VAL A 141 6.25 -17.22 1.32
CA VAL A 141 6.76 -17.58 -0.01
C VAL A 141 8.26 -17.24 -0.13
N LEU A 142 8.65 -16.07 0.37
CA LEU A 142 10.04 -15.61 0.35
C LEU A 142 10.93 -16.45 1.27
N MET A 143 10.45 -16.86 2.45
CA MET A 143 11.18 -17.78 3.33
C MET A 143 11.48 -19.09 2.62
N LYS A 144 10.48 -19.70 1.96
CA LYS A 144 10.71 -20.92 1.16
C LYS A 144 11.70 -20.69 0.02
N LEU A 145 11.58 -19.56 -0.70
CA LEU A 145 12.54 -19.19 -1.74
C LEU A 145 13.97 -19.12 -1.20
N PHE A 146 14.17 -18.52 -0.03
CA PHE A 146 15.49 -18.42 0.60
C PHE A 146 15.99 -19.76 1.16
N SER A 147 15.11 -20.64 1.63
CA SER A 147 15.50 -21.99 2.05
C SER A 147 15.92 -22.86 0.87
N GLU A 148 15.23 -22.75 -0.26
CA GLU A 148 15.46 -23.57 -1.46
C GLU A 148 16.41 -22.92 -2.48
N LYS A 149 17.05 -21.79 -2.14
CA LYS A 149 17.88 -20.98 -3.05
C LYS A 149 18.99 -21.75 -3.78
N ARG A 150 19.47 -22.87 -3.21
CA ARG A 150 20.50 -23.76 -3.81
C ARG A 150 19.91 -24.91 -4.63
N SER A 151 18.62 -25.20 -4.49
CA SER A 151 17.93 -26.28 -5.20
C SER A 151 17.51 -25.86 -6.61
N PHE A 152 17.44 -24.56 -6.89
CA PHE A 152 17.18 -24.06 -8.23
C PHE A 152 18.45 -24.17 -9.09
N ASN A 153 18.30 -24.50 -10.37
CA ASN A 153 19.35 -24.41 -11.40
C ASN A 153 19.68 -22.94 -11.74
N LEU A 154 20.01 -22.14 -10.73
CA LEU A 154 20.39 -20.74 -10.86
C LEU A 154 21.90 -20.60 -11.00
N ARG A 155 22.34 -19.55 -11.70
CA ARG A 155 23.77 -19.19 -11.73
C ARG A 155 24.23 -18.81 -10.32
N SER A 156 25.49 -19.10 -10.00
CA SER A 156 26.09 -18.79 -8.68
C SER A 156 25.92 -17.33 -8.28
N GLU A 157 26.01 -16.39 -9.22
CA GLU A 157 25.75 -14.96 -8.99
C GLU A 157 24.31 -14.68 -8.52
N GLN A 158 23.32 -15.38 -9.08
CA GLN A 158 21.92 -15.20 -8.71
C GLN A 158 21.64 -15.74 -7.31
N VAL A 159 22.29 -16.86 -6.95
CA VAL A 159 22.22 -17.44 -5.60
C VAL A 159 22.88 -16.49 -4.59
N ASN A 160 24.06 -15.96 -4.89
CA ASN A 160 24.74 -14.98 -4.04
C ASN A 160 23.88 -13.73 -3.83
N ARG A 161 23.25 -13.22 -4.89
CA ARG A 161 22.32 -12.09 -4.77
C ARG A 161 21.12 -12.39 -3.88
N LEU A 162 20.57 -13.62 -3.91
CA LEU A 162 19.49 -14.03 -3.01
C LEU A 162 19.96 -14.09 -1.56
N ILE A 163 21.17 -14.58 -1.31
CA ILE A 163 21.77 -14.63 0.04
C ILE A 163 21.94 -13.21 0.61
N THR A 164 22.46 -12.26 -0.17
CA THR A 164 22.71 -10.89 0.30
C THR A 164 21.43 -10.13 0.66
N VAL A 165 20.30 -10.48 0.04
CA VAL A 165 19.01 -9.78 0.25
C VAL A 165 18.06 -10.55 1.17
N GLU A 166 18.51 -11.67 1.73
CA GLU A 166 17.75 -12.41 2.72
C GLU A 166 17.45 -11.49 3.92
N LEU A 167 16.18 -11.50 4.33
CA LEU A 167 15.67 -10.67 5.42
C LEU A 167 15.71 -11.49 6.70
N ASN A 168 16.39 -10.97 7.73
CA ASN A 168 16.39 -11.58 9.06
C ASN A 168 15.08 -11.27 9.82
N ASN A 169 14.91 -11.86 11.00
CA ASN A 169 13.67 -11.67 11.79
C ASN A 169 13.46 -10.20 12.20
N ASP A 170 14.50 -9.53 12.68
CA ASP A 170 14.43 -8.12 13.09
C ASP A 170 14.03 -7.21 11.92
N GLU A 171 14.52 -7.50 10.71
CA GLU A 171 14.14 -6.79 9.48
C GLU A 171 12.68 -7.04 9.11
N TRP A 172 12.14 -8.24 9.32
CA TRP A 172 10.72 -8.51 9.12
C TRP A 172 9.83 -7.77 10.11
N ASP A 173 10.25 -7.72 11.37
CA ASP A 173 9.53 -7.03 12.42
C ASP A 173 9.59 -5.52 12.17
N PHE A 174 10.75 -5.00 11.76
CA PHE A 174 10.90 -3.61 11.38
C PHE A 174 10.07 -3.22 10.14
N LEU A 175 9.98 -4.08 9.11
CA LEU A 175 9.05 -3.88 7.99
C LEU A 175 7.60 -3.80 8.47
N SER A 176 7.23 -4.62 9.45
CA SER A 176 5.87 -4.64 10.00
C SER A 176 5.55 -3.36 10.77
N SER A 177 6.49 -2.86 11.57
CA SER A 177 6.40 -1.55 12.23
C SER A 177 6.30 -0.41 11.21
N LEU A 178 7.13 -0.43 10.16
CA LEU A 178 7.10 0.58 9.11
C LEU A 178 5.77 0.56 8.34
N ARG A 179 5.23 -0.63 8.03
CA ARG A 179 3.89 -0.77 7.45
C ARG A 179 2.83 -0.14 8.34
N PHE A 180 2.87 -0.41 9.64
CA PHE A 180 1.90 0.12 10.60
C PHE A 180 1.90 1.65 10.61
N VAL A 181 3.08 2.27 10.70
CA VAL A 181 3.25 3.73 10.69
C VAL A 181 2.78 4.34 9.38
N LEU A 182 3.12 3.74 8.23
CA LEU A 182 2.81 4.30 6.91
C LEU A 182 1.36 4.09 6.47
N ASN A 183 0.66 3.09 7.02
CA ASN A 183 -0.70 2.74 6.63
C ASN A 183 -1.71 3.91 6.73
N PRO A 184 -1.84 4.65 7.86
CA PRO A 184 -2.78 5.76 7.95
C PRO A 184 -2.50 6.86 6.93
N PHE A 185 -1.22 7.21 6.71
CA PHE A 185 -0.84 8.19 5.70
C PHE A 185 -1.22 7.73 4.30
N TYR A 186 -1.10 6.43 4.01
CA TYR A 186 -1.39 5.88 2.69
C TYR A 186 -2.88 6.02 2.41
N HIS A 187 -3.72 5.69 3.39
CA HIS A 187 -5.16 5.87 3.30
C HIS A 187 -5.56 7.35 3.19
N ALA A 188 -4.99 8.23 4.00
CA ALA A 188 -5.25 9.67 3.94
C ALA A 188 -4.87 10.25 2.57
N THR A 189 -3.69 9.89 2.05
CA THR A 189 -3.24 10.38 0.74
C THR A 189 -4.10 9.81 -0.40
N LYS A 190 -4.52 8.55 -0.29
CA LYS A 190 -5.42 7.93 -1.26
C LYS A 190 -6.80 8.59 -1.26
N LEU A 191 -7.30 8.98 -0.08
CA LEU A 191 -8.53 9.75 0.08
C LEU A 191 -8.35 11.16 -0.55
N MET A 192 -7.29 11.88 -0.20
CA MET A 192 -7.05 13.22 -0.75
C MET A 192 -6.81 13.23 -2.28
N SER A 193 -6.33 12.12 -2.84
CA SER A 193 -6.11 11.96 -4.28
C SER A 193 -7.40 11.68 -5.07
N GLY A 194 -8.55 11.57 -4.39
CA GLY A 194 -9.84 11.39 -5.01
C GLY A 194 -10.20 12.54 -5.96
N LYS A 195 -10.86 12.20 -7.07
CA LYS A 195 -11.33 13.17 -8.07
C LYS A 195 -12.86 13.30 -8.12
N ASN A 196 -13.57 12.42 -7.44
CA ASN A 196 -15.03 12.30 -7.50
C ASN A 196 -15.71 12.87 -6.25
N TYR A 197 -14.96 13.54 -5.38
CA TYR A 197 -15.45 14.22 -4.19
C TYR A 197 -14.52 15.39 -3.86
N PRO A 198 -15.04 16.46 -3.23
CA PRO A 198 -14.20 17.53 -2.71
C PRO A 198 -13.22 16.97 -1.68
N SER A 199 -11.92 17.12 -1.95
CA SER A 199 -10.84 16.64 -1.08
C SER A 199 -10.18 17.76 -0.25
N ILE A 200 -10.47 19.01 -0.58
CA ILE A 200 -10.10 20.19 0.22
C ILE A 200 -11.40 20.89 0.62
N GLY A 201 -11.59 21.13 1.91
CA GLY A 201 -12.74 21.88 2.42
C GLY A 201 -12.61 23.33 1.98
N LEU A 202 -13.65 23.85 1.32
CA LEU A 202 -13.89 25.28 1.15
C LEU A 202 -14.68 25.79 2.35
#